data_AF-A0A371DED8-F1
#
_entry.id   AF-A0A371DED8-F1
#
_cell.length_a   1.000
_cell.length_b   1.000
_cell.length_c   1.000
_cell.angle_alpha   90.00
_cell.angle_beta   90.00
_cell.angle_gamma   90.00
#
_symmetry.space_group_name_H-M   'P 1'
#
loop_
_entity.id
_entity.type
_entity.pdbx_description
1 polymer ?
#
loop_
_entity_poly.entity_id
_entity_poly.type
_entity_poly.pdbx_seq_one_letter_code
_entity_poly.pdbx_strand_id
1 'polypeptide(L)'
;MEAMKEVLDIDASGSVVLLNGSAIFDNDPCAMFRTHNCHVCDSPPADGQKLQKCKGCNIALYCSRSCQKSAWETHRFFCRQTTTTRRMHRAIEEAASHDGENVSSSASEVPLVGLSGFNMFHLMHSWAIKTMCQASLHLMKGGRGAESSRHNPMIMRFEVFPSQDPNAKPWNAWILDEWRSRPLNDFLRDDSSFAKAWNDMKTERERQEAKDKIRFGSRFVGELPVLFYVEKTNCLLIMLYPILKLREPDALQDPESRGALEDLILLCLGYTNLGIPLGQMGTCEQLAFPGRMVREKKEWAWLPRGTMERPWDKLYIEIFRRLGRKTDLPPMDLILLLYNLTAEVACRSITIGQYGNRPIAWDRRFLPLPQPVRRITGG
;
A
#
# COMPACT_ATOMS: atom_id res chain seq x y z
N MET A 1 20.99 -20.17 -4.23
CA MET A 1 20.52 -20.49 -2.86
C MET A 1 21.08 -19.56 -1.78
N GLU A 2 21.71 -18.43 -2.14
CA GLU A 2 22.29 -17.48 -1.16
C GLU A 2 21.80 -16.04 -1.32
N ALA A 3 20.95 -15.75 -2.32
CA ALA A 3 20.45 -14.40 -2.63
C ALA A 3 19.18 -13.98 -1.88
N MET A 4 18.61 -14.83 -1.01
CA MET A 4 17.39 -14.52 -0.24
C MET A 4 17.63 -14.34 1.27
N LYS A 5 18.84 -14.62 1.79
CA LYS A 5 19.15 -14.32 3.20
C LYS A 5 19.22 -12.82 3.47
N GLU A 6 19.53 -12.00 2.46
CA GLU A 6 19.53 -10.53 2.58
C GLU A 6 18.14 -9.90 2.46
N VAL A 7 17.12 -10.61 1.97
CA VAL A 7 15.76 -10.05 1.82
C VAL A 7 15.01 -9.97 3.15
N LEU A 8 15.39 -10.77 4.14
CA LEU A 8 14.84 -10.69 5.51
C LEU A 8 15.43 -9.53 6.32
N ASP A 9 16.55 -8.93 5.89
CA ASP A 9 17.22 -7.81 6.56
C ASP A 9 16.93 -6.43 5.91
N ILE A 10 16.07 -6.35 4.90
CA ILE A 10 15.71 -5.08 4.24
C ILE A 10 14.23 -4.73 4.49
N ASP A 11 14.06 -3.64 5.25
CA ASP A 11 12.86 -2.80 5.40
C ASP A 11 11.62 -3.34 6.14
N ALA A 12 11.80 -4.07 7.23
CA ALA A 12 10.84 -4.04 8.34
C ALA A 12 11.27 -3.01 9.40
N SER A 13 11.49 -1.74 9.00
CA SER A 13 11.79 -0.63 9.91
C SER A 13 10.57 -0.10 10.67
N GLY A 14 9.53 -0.92 10.82
CA GLY A 14 8.37 -0.59 11.63
C GLY A 14 8.70 -0.76 13.11
N SER A 15 8.75 0.32 13.88
CA SER A 15 8.64 0.19 15.34
C SER A 15 7.17 -0.10 15.69
N VAL A 16 6.91 -1.25 16.30
CA VAL A 16 5.60 -1.55 16.88
C VAL A 16 5.46 -0.73 18.16
N VAL A 17 4.57 0.26 18.18
CA VAL A 17 4.19 0.92 19.44
C VAL A 17 2.90 0.31 19.95
N LEU A 18 3.01 -0.39 21.08
CA LEU A 18 1.85 -0.79 21.88
C LEU A 18 1.36 0.44 22.66
N LEU A 19 0.23 1.01 22.27
CA LEU A 19 -0.51 1.90 23.17
C LEU A 19 -1.19 1.02 24.24
N ASN A 20 -0.43 0.61 25.25
CA ASN A 20 -1.01 0.00 26.46
C ASN A 20 -1.83 1.07 27.20
N GLY A 21 -3.13 1.11 26.92
CA GLY A 21 -4.12 1.79 27.74
C GLY A 21 -5.00 0.78 28.43
N SER A 22 -4.61 0.33 29.62
CA SER A 22 -5.51 -0.40 30.51
C SER A 22 -6.58 0.55 31.03
N ALA A 23 -7.83 0.07 30.96
CA ALA A 23 -9.03 0.44 31.71
C ALA A 23 -10.06 1.42 31.08
N ILE A 24 -11.32 1.02 31.29
CA ILE A 24 -12.63 1.70 31.13
C ILE A 24 -13.11 1.70 29.66
N PHE A 25 -14.16 0.97 29.23
CA PHE A 25 -15.53 0.88 29.75
C PHE A 25 -16.18 -0.49 29.49
N ASP A 26 -16.94 -0.97 30.48
CA ASP A 26 -18.16 -1.76 30.26
C ASP A 26 -19.10 -0.96 29.35
N ASN A 27 -19.30 -1.42 28.10
CA ASN A 27 -20.53 -1.32 27.31
C ASN A 27 -20.27 -1.79 25.86
N ASP A 28 -21.04 -2.79 25.44
CA ASP A 28 -21.29 -3.26 24.06
C ASP A 28 -20.29 -2.84 22.93
N PRO A 29 -19.40 -3.76 22.49
CA PRO A 29 -18.41 -3.52 21.42
C PRO A 29 -18.98 -3.18 20.04
N CYS A 30 -20.29 -3.38 19.80
CA CYS A 30 -20.92 -3.05 18.52
C CYS A 30 -21.35 -1.57 18.40
N ALA A 31 -21.36 -0.81 19.49
CA ALA A 31 -21.81 0.59 19.50
C ALA A 31 -20.70 1.61 19.17
N MET A 32 -19.42 1.27 19.37
CA MET A 32 -18.30 2.24 19.29
C MET A 32 -17.71 2.50 17.90
N PHE A 33 -17.98 1.67 16.88
CA PHE A 33 -17.26 1.75 15.58
C PHE A 33 -18.01 2.48 14.45
N ARG A 34 -18.96 3.35 14.79
CA ARG A 34 -19.30 4.48 13.92
C ARG A 34 -18.67 5.70 14.54
N THR A 35 -17.45 6.06 14.14
CA THR A 35 -16.97 7.40 14.47
C THR A 35 -17.92 8.37 13.78
N HIS A 36 -18.82 8.97 14.56
CA HIS A 36 -19.80 9.97 14.12
C HIS A 36 -19.11 11.31 13.84
N ASN A 37 -17.87 11.26 13.35
CA ASN A 37 -17.01 12.41 13.18
C ASN A 37 -16.78 12.67 11.70
N CYS A 38 -16.50 13.93 11.38
CA CYS A 38 -16.17 14.32 10.02
C CYS A 38 -14.88 13.63 9.55
N HIS A 39 -14.91 13.03 8.37
CA HIS A 39 -13.77 12.33 7.79
C HIS A 39 -12.53 13.22 7.57
N VAL A 40 -12.72 14.54 7.42
CA VAL A 40 -11.61 15.48 7.16
C VAL A 40 -11.08 16.13 8.41
N CYS A 41 -11.95 16.75 9.19
CA CYS A 41 -11.54 17.57 10.33
C CYS A 41 -11.69 16.85 11.68
N ASP A 42 -12.16 15.59 11.65
CA ASP A 42 -12.42 14.74 12.81
C ASP A 42 -13.38 15.34 13.86
N SER A 43 -14.04 16.44 13.53
CA SER A 43 -14.99 17.08 14.43
C SER A 43 -16.23 16.20 14.61
N PRO A 44 -16.74 16.06 15.84
CA PRO A 44 -18.02 15.42 16.10
C PRO A 44 -19.17 16.23 15.46
N PRO A 45 -20.39 15.67 15.39
CA PRO A 45 -21.54 16.44 14.95
C PRO A 45 -21.77 17.59 15.94
N ALA A 46 -21.94 18.81 15.44
CA ALA A 46 -22.38 19.92 16.29
C ALA A 46 -23.74 19.60 16.92
N ASP A 47 -24.03 20.15 18.10
CA ASP A 47 -25.27 19.87 18.83
C ASP A 47 -26.51 19.97 17.92
N GLY A 48 -27.22 18.83 17.78
CA GLY A 48 -28.42 18.71 16.95
C GLY A 48 -28.20 18.55 15.44
N GLN A 49 -26.98 18.68 14.91
CA GLN A 49 -26.69 18.47 13.48
C GLN A 49 -26.24 17.04 13.19
N LYS A 50 -26.75 16.47 12.10
CA LYS A 50 -26.29 15.17 11.57
C LYS A 50 -25.20 15.41 10.53
N LEU A 51 -24.14 14.62 10.58
CA LEU A 51 -23.12 14.61 9.52
C LEU A 51 -23.72 14.14 8.18
N GLN A 52 -23.21 14.73 7.11
CA GLN A 52 -23.57 14.40 5.73
C GLN A 52 -22.88 13.10 5.31
N LYS A 53 -23.67 12.09 4.95
CA LYS A 53 -23.16 10.83 4.38
C LYS A 53 -22.76 11.03 2.92
N CYS A 54 -21.63 10.44 2.51
CA CYS A 54 -21.28 10.34 1.10
C CYS A 54 -22.37 9.55 0.34
N LYS A 55 -23.01 10.17 -0.65
CA LYS A 55 -24.06 9.50 -1.45
C LYS A 55 -23.53 8.32 -2.30
N GLY A 56 -22.22 8.21 -2.50
CA GLY A 56 -21.59 7.15 -3.27
C GLY A 56 -21.41 5.85 -2.47
N CYS A 57 -20.67 5.91 -1.37
CA CYS A 57 -20.41 4.73 -0.52
C CYS A 57 -21.42 4.55 0.62
N ASN A 58 -22.13 5.61 1.03
CA ASN A 58 -22.95 5.68 2.25
C ASN A 58 -22.20 5.40 3.57
N ILE A 59 -20.86 5.45 3.55
CA ILE A 59 -19.99 5.13 4.68
C ILE A 59 -19.34 6.39 5.24
N ALA A 60 -18.57 7.13 4.43
CA ALA A 60 -17.87 8.33 4.91
C ALA A 60 -18.85 9.44 5.33
N LEU A 61 -18.55 10.08 6.46
CA LEU A 61 -19.33 11.16 7.06
C LEU A 61 -18.57 12.49 6.98
N TYR A 62 -19.26 13.58 6.69
CA TYR A 62 -18.67 14.92 6.60
C TYR A 62 -19.52 15.95 7.35
N CYS A 63 -18.90 16.90 8.03
CA CYS A 63 -19.65 18.02 8.62
C CYS A 63 -20.22 18.95 7.55
N SER A 64 -19.62 18.99 6.36
CA SER A 64 -20.00 19.90 5.29
C SER A 64 -19.59 19.40 3.91
N ARG A 65 -20.17 20.02 2.88
CA ARG A 65 -19.79 19.77 1.48
C ARG A 65 -18.34 20.19 1.17
N SER A 66 -17.77 21.14 1.93
CA SER A 66 -16.35 21.50 1.77
C SER A 66 -15.44 20.37 2.25
N CYS A 67 -15.73 19.78 3.41
CA CYS A 67 -15.02 18.59 3.90
C CYS A 67 -15.19 17.41 2.93
N GLN A 68 -16.39 17.19 2.39
CA GLN A 68 -16.56 16.14 1.37
C GLN A 68 -15.67 16.36 0.14
N LYS A 69 -15.56 17.60 -0.35
CA LYS A 69 -14.71 17.93 -1.51
C LYS A 69 -13.22 17.77 -1.20
N SER A 70 -12.76 18.22 -0.04
CA SER A 70 -11.34 18.09 0.34
C SER A 70 -10.93 16.63 0.57
N ALA A 71 -11.84 15.80 1.06
CA ALA A 71 -11.62 14.36 1.18
C ALA A 71 -11.54 13.63 -0.16
N TRP A 72 -12.09 14.22 -1.23
CA TRP A 72 -12.32 13.49 -2.48
C TRP A 72 -11.03 12.92 -3.08
N GLU A 73 -9.90 13.61 -2.92
CA GLU A 73 -8.61 13.18 -3.45
C GLU A 73 -8.20 11.77 -2.98
N THR A 74 -8.47 11.45 -1.71
CA THR A 74 -8.19 10.13 -1.11
C THR A 74 -9.43 9.23 -1.09
N HIS A 75 -10.59 9.78 -0.73
CA HIS A 75 -11.83 9.02 -0.56
C HIS A 75 -12.30 8.34 -1.87
N ARG A 76 -12.07 8.97 -3.03
CA ARG A 76 -12.52 8.43 -4.33
C ARG A 76 -12.01 7.03 -4.61
N PHE A 77 -10.84 6.66 -4.10
CA PHE A 77 -10.27 5.33 -4.27
C PHE A 77 -11.13 4.26 -3.58
N PHE A 78 -11.87 4.60 -2.50
CA PHE A 78 -12.70 3.67 -1.72
C PHE A 78 -14.19 3.94 -1.79
N CYS A 79 -14.63 5.07 -2.34
CA CYS A 79 -16.02 5.50 -2.40
C CYS A 79 -16.98 4.45 -3.02
N ARG A 80 -16.46 3.38 -3.64
CA ARG A 80 -17.21 2.22 -4.13
C ARG A 80 -16.55 0.86 -3.83
N GLN A 81 -15.49 0.82 -3.02
CA GLN A 81 -14.73 -0.41 -2.76
C GLN A 81 -15.33 -1.29 -1.68
N THR A 82 -15.80 -0.76 -0.57
CA THR A 82 -16.21 -1.57 0.59
C THR A 82 -17.27 -2.64 0.29
N THR A 83 -18.17 -2.37 -0.67
CA THR A 83 -19.15 -3.35 -1.18
C THR A 83 -18.63 -4.19 -2.34
N THR A 84 -17.70 -3.67 -3.13
CA THR A 84 -17.17 -4.28 -4.35
C THR A 84 -16.02 -5.25 -4.06
N THR A 85 -15.08 -4.85 -3.20
CA THR A 85 -13.91 -5.61 -2.76
C THR A 85 -14.32 -6.86 -1.99
N ARG A 86 -15.30 -6.77 -1.07
CA ARG A 86 -15.88 -7.97 -0.41
C ARG A 86 -16.51 -8.94 -1.41
N ARG A 87 -17.19 -8.43 -2.46
CA ARG A 87 -17.79 -9.26 -3.52
C ARG A 87 -16.73 -9.87 -4.44
N MET A 88 -15.63 -9.16 -4.71
CA MET A 88 -14.53 -9.70 -5.51
C MET A 88 -13.76 -10.77 -4.74
N HIS A 89 -13.46 -10.55 -3.46
CA HIS A 89 -12.79 -11.53 -2.59
C HIS A 89 -13.52 -12.88 -2.68
N ARG A 90 -14.84 -12.85 -2.46
CA ARG A 90 -15.71 -14.02 -2.58
C ARG A 90 -15.68 -14.67 -3.98
N ALA A 91 -15.77 -13.87 -5.06
CA ALA A 91 -15.79 -14.40 -6.42
C ALA A 91 -14.45 -15.01 -6.87
N ILE A 92 -13.32 -14.48 -6.39
CA ILE A 92 -11.98 -15.02 -6.68
C ILE A 92 -11.72 -16.29 -5.87
N GLU A 93 -12.18 -16.35 -4.63
CA GLU A 93 -12.14 -17.58 -3.82
C GLU A 93 -12.99 -18.69 -4.46
N GLU A 94 -14.21 -18.38 -4.89
CA GLU A 94 -15.08 -19.31 -5.61
C GLU A 94 -14.43 -19.82 -6.90
N ALA A 95 -13.72 -18.95 -7.65
CA ALA A 95 -12.98 -19.35 -8.85
C ALA A 95 -11.72 -20.18 -8.54
N ALA A 96 -10.96 -19.84 -7.49
CA ALA A 96 -9.78 -20.60 -7.05
C ALA A 96 -10.13 -21.98 -6.48
N SER A 97 -11.37 -22.16 -6.02
CA SER A 97 -11.90 -23.44 -5.52
C SER A 97 -12.26 -24.42 -6.63
N HIS A 98 -12.29 -23.99 -7.90
CA HIS A 98 -12.66 -24.82 -9.05
C HIS A 98 -11.46 -25.36 -9.84
N ASP A 99 -10.27 -24.75 -9.69
CA ASP A 99 -9.02 -25.31 -10.17
C ASP A 99 -8.48 -26.27 -9.09
N GLY A 100 -8.82 -27.56 -9.20
CA GLY A 100 -8.64 -28.62 -8.19
C GLY A 100 -7.20 -28.95 -7.77
N GLU A 101 -6.41 -27.99 -7.30
CA GLU A 101 -5.19 -28.24 -6.54
C GLU A 101 -5.54 -28.43 -5.05
N ASN A 102 -5.58 -29.69 -4.62
CA ASN A 102 -5.58 -30.09 -3.22
C ASN A 102 -4.28 -29.61 -2.53
N VAL A 103 -4.25 -28.35 -2.08
CA VAL A 103 -3.21 -27.88 -1.17
C VAL A 103 -3.53 -28.39 0.23
N SER A 104 -2.80 -29.42 0.63
CA SER A 104 -2.76 -30.01 1.97
C SER A 104 -2.82 -28.93 3.06
N SER A 105 -3.84 -29.04 3.91
CA SER A 105 -4.06 -28.24 5.11
C SER A 105 -3.00 -28.55 6.18
N SER A 106 -1.80 -28.02 6.01
CA SER A 106 -0.82 -27.90 7.09
C SER A 106 -0.97 -26.52 7.71
N ALA A 107 -2.07 -26.32 8.45
CA ALA A 107 -2.31 -25.15 9.27
C ALA A 107 -1.37 -25.15 10.47
N SER A 108 -0.11 -24.78 10.25
CA SER A 108 0.84 -24.49 11.33
C SER A 108 0.75 -23.00 11.66
N GLU A 109 -0.09 -22.72 12.67
CA GLU A 109 -0.22 -21.56 13.55
C GLU A 109 0.68 -20.35 13.22
N VAL A 110 0.17 -19.46 12.37
CA VAL A 110 0.62 -18.06 12.34
C VAL A 110 -0.53 -17.24 12.92
N PRO A 111 -0.30 -16.32 13.88
CA PRO A 111 -1.37 -15.48 14.38
C PRO A 111 -1.98 -14.70 13.21
N LEU A 112 -3.23 -14.99 12.86
CA LEU A 112 -3.99 -14.24 11.84
C LEU A 112 -4.65 -13.00 12.44
N VAL A 113 -4.70 -12.93 13.77
CA VAL A 113 -5.40 -11.92 14.55
C VAL A 113 -4.38 -11.03 15.25
N GLY A 114 -4.74 -9.76 15.43
CA GLY A 114 -3.93 -8.78 16.14
C GLY A 114 -2.68 -8.33 15.37
N LEU A 115 -1.78 -7.66 16.09
CA LEU A 115 -0.63 -6.97 15.52
C LEU A 115 0.33 -7.88 14.75
N SER A 116 0.61 -9.07 15.26
CA SER A 116 1.52 -10.03 14.63
C SER A 116 0.99 -10.51 13.27
N GLY A 117 -0.32 -10.71 13.17
CA GLY A 117 -0.97 -11.09 11.92
C GLY A 117 -1.00 -9.96 10.91
N PHE A 118 -1.27 -8.73 11.37
CA PHE A 118 -1.23 -7.58 10.48
C PHE A 118 0.19 -7.26 9.99
N ASN A 119 1.21 -7.40 10.83
CA ASN A 119 2.61 -7.25 10.40
C ASN A 119 2.98 -8.23 9.27
N MET A 120 2.51 -9.48 9.36
CA MET A 120 2.75 -10.46 8.30
C MET A 120 2.04 -10.08 7.00
N PHE A 121 0.77 -9.68 7.08
CA PHE A 121 0.01 -9.16 5.94
C PHE A 121 0.71 -7.97 5.30
N HIS A 122 1.12 -7.00 6.11
CA HIS A 122 1.84 -5.81 5.68
C HIS A 122 3.14 -6.17 4.96
N LEU A 123 3.94 -7.07 5.53
CA LEU A 123 5.20 -7.52 4.93
C LEU A 123 4.97 -8.12 3.54
N MET A 124 3.97 -9.00 3.41
CA MET A 124 3.60 -9.63 2.15
C MET A 124 3.12 -8.61 1.10
N HIS A 125 2.44 -7.54 1.52
CA HIS A 125 1.91 -6.51 0.63
C HIS A 125 2.77 -5.23 0.60
N SER A 126 3.99 -5.28 1.13
CA SER A 126 4.79 -4.09 1.41
C SER A 126 5.08 -3.25 0.17
N TRP A 127 5.34 -3.88 -0.97
CA TRP A 127 5.56 -3.18 -2.23
C TRP A 127 4.30 -2.39 -2.66
N ALA A 128 3.14 -3.05 -2.71
CA ALA A 128 1.88 -2.43 -3.12
C ALA A 128 1.49 -1.26 -2.19
N ILE A 129 1.65 -1.46 -0.89
CA ILE A 129 1.32 -0.45 0.12
C ILE A 129 2.28 0.76 0.00
N LYS A 130 3.60 0.54 -0.08
CA LYS A 130 4.59 1.62 -0.26
C LYS A 130 4.32 2.43 -1.52
N THR A 131 4.12 1.74 -2.65
CA THR A 131 3.79 2.33 -3.96
C THR A 131 2.54 3.20 -3.88
N MET A 132 1.47 2.68 -3.27
CA MET A 132 0.21 3.40 -3.11
C MET A 132 0.35 4.64 -2.22
N CYS A 133 1.11 4.56 -1.13
CA CYS A 133 1.36 5.69 -0.23
C CYS A 133 2.14 6.80 -0.94
N GLN A 134 3.20 6.45 -1.66
CA GLN A 134 4.01 7.41 -2.42
C GLN A 134 3.18 8.08 -3.52
N ALA A 135 2.50 7.29 -4.35
CA ALA A 135 1.62 7.81 -5.41
C ALA A 135 0.55 8.76 -4.85
N SER A 136 -0.11 8.37 -3.75
CA SER A 136 -1.14 9.18 -3.10
C SER A 136 -0.60 10.53 -2.60
N LEU A 137 0.58 10.52 -1.96
CA LEU A 137 1.22 11.74 -1.48
C LEU A 137 1.55 12.69 -2.64
N HIS A 138 2.13 12.19 -3.73
CA HIS A 138 2.47 13.01 -4.89
C HIS A 138 1.24 13.58 -5.60
N LEU A 139 0.15 12.81 -5.73
CA LEU A 139 -1.10 13.28 -6.32
C LEU A 139 -1.75 14.40 -5.51
N MET A 140 -1.76 14.27 -4.19
CA MET A 140 -2.35 15.23 -3.25
C MET A 140 -1.54 16.52 -3.17
N LYS A 141 -0.20 16.40 -3.25
CA LYS A 141 0.69 17.56 -3.17
C LYS A 141 1.05 18.15 -4.54
N GLY A 142 0.51 17.62 -5.64
CA GLY A 142 0.74 18.14 -7.00
C GLY A 142 2.19 17.98 -7.48
N GLY A 143 2.81 16.83 -7.21
CA GLY A 143 4.18 16.52 -7.62
C GLY A 143 5.22 17.28 -6.80
N ARG A 144 5.53 18.54 -7.17
CA ARG A 144 6.53 19.38 -6.50
C ARG A 144 6.20 19.62 -5.03
N GLY A 145 4.93 19.74 -4.69
CA GLY A 145 4.53 20.00 -3.32
C GLY A 145 4.89 18.88 -2.35
N ALA A 146 5.24 17.67 -2.82
CA ALA A 146 5.72 16.61 -1.95
C ALA A 146 7.04 17.00 -1.25
N GLU A 147 7.85 17.89 -1.85
CA GLU A 147 9.07 18.42 -1.22
C GLU A 147 8.76 19.30 0.00
N SER A 148 7.54 19.85 0.10
CA SER A 148 7.10 20.61 1.28
C SER A 148 7.04 19.75 2.55
N SER A 149 6.96 18.41 2.40
CA SER A 149 6.96 17.47 3.53
C SER A 149 8.24 17.52 4.37
N ARG A 150 9.33 18.12 3.85
CA ARG A 150 10.55 18.43 4.64
C ARG A 150 10.29 19.32 5.84
N HIS A 151 9.40 20.29 5.66
CA HIS A 151 9.13 21.33 6.66
C HIS A 151 7.72 21.21 7.24
N ASN A 152 6.81 20.58 6.51
CA ASN A 152 5.43 20.34 6.92
C ASN A 152 5.06 18.87 6.65
N PRO A 153 5.57 17.93 7.48
CA PRO A 153 5.37 16.50 7.26
C PRO A 153 3.89 16.14 7.27
N MET A 154 3.52 15.22 6.39
CA MET A 154 2.18 14.65 6.33
C MET A 154 2.17 13.32 7.07
N ILE A 155 1.02 12.96 7.64
CA ILE A 155 0.73 11.63 8.15
C ILE A 155 -0.38 11.01 7.31
N MET A 156 -0.29 9.72 7.03
CA MET A 156 -1.34 8.98 6.33
C MET A 156 -1.87 7.87 7.25
N ARG A 157 -3.18 7.74 7.39
CA ARG A 157 -3.84 6.76 8.25
C ARG A 157 -4.75 5.89 7.42
N PHE A 158 -4.55 4.58 7.43
CA PHE A 158 -5.45 3.56 6.89
C PHE A 158 -6.35 3.02 7.99
N GLU A 159 -7.61 2.81 7.66
CA GLU A 159 -8.48 1.90 8.39
C GLU A 159 -8.29 0.48 7.85
N VAL A 160 -8.16 -0.49 8.74
CA VAL A 160 -7.93 -1.90 8.40
C VAL A 160 -8.90 -2.78 9.17
N PHE A 161 -9.50 -3.72 8.46
CA PHE A 161 -10.52 -4.62 9.01
C PHE A 161 -10.11 -6.07 8.79
N PRO A 162 -10.39 -6.97 9.75
CA PRO A 162 -10.14 -8.39 9.54
C PRO A 162 -11.06 -8.95 8.44
N SER A 163 -10.51 -9.82 7.61
CA SER A 163 -11.28 -10.58 6.63
C SER A 163 -12.32 -11.45 7.34
N GLN A 164 -13.45 -11.66 6.67
CA GLN A 164 -14.53 -12.53 7.16
C GLN A 164 -14.37 -13.97 6.66
N ASP A 165 -13.32 -14.25 5.87
CA ASP A 165 -12.99 -15.60 5.42
C ASP A 165 -12.50 -16.45 6.61
N PRO A 166 -13.22 -17.52 7.01
CA PRO A 166 -12.80 -18.40 8.09
C PRO A 166 -11.50 -19.18 7.76
N ASN A 167 -11.12 -19.26 6.49
CA ASN A 167 -9.92 -19.94 6.02
C ASN A 167 -8.77 -18.98 5.69
N ALA A 168 -8.90 -17.72 6.12
CA ALA A 168 -7.95 -16.68 5.80
C ALA A 168 -6.51 -17.10 6.13
N LYS A 169 -5.61 -16.73 5.23
CA LYS A 169 -4.16 -16.89 5.30
C LYS A 169 -3.54 -15.51 5.55
N PRO A 170 -2.25 -15.45 5.91
CA PRO A 170 -1.64 -14.17 6.26
C PRO A 170 -1.72 -13.09 5.16
N TRP A 171 -1.80 -13.47 3.88
CA TRP A 171 -1.94 -12.53 2.76
C TRP A 171 -3.38 -12.04 2.50
N ASN A 172 -4.43 -12.69 3.00
CA ASN A 172 -5.83 -12.27 2.84
C ASN A 172 -6.59 -12.11 4.17
N ALA A 173 -5.87 -12.13 5.31
CA ALA A 173 -6.45 -11.96 6.64
C ALA A 173 -6.96 -10.55 6.94
N TRP A 174 -6.57 -9.56 6.13
CA TRP A 174 -6.90 -8.15 6.34
C TRP A 174 -7.34 -7.50 5.05
N ILE A 175 -8.20 -6.49 5.21
CA ILE A 175 -8.70 -5.66 4.12
C ILE A 175 -8.31 -4.22 4.45
N LEU A 176 -7.57 -3.58 3.56
CA LEU A 176 -7.33 -2.15 3.59
C LEU A 176 -8.59 -1.44 3.15
N ASP A 177 -9.03 -0.49 3.96
CA ASP A 177 -10.13 0.40 3.65
C ASP A 177 -9.62 1.84 3.56
N GLU A 178 -10.55 2.78 3.61
CA GLU A 178 -10.35 4.22 3.57
C GLU A 178 -9.06 4.68 4.25
N TRP A 179 -8.28 5.51 3.54
CA TRP A 179 -7.20 6.27 4.14
C TRP A 179 -7.46 7.78 4.19
N ARG A 180 -6.84 8.40 5.18
CA ARG A 180 -6.87 9.84 5.45
C ARG A 180 -5.46 10.38 5.51
N SER A 181 -5.31 11.64 5.17
CA SER A 181 -4.03 12.33 5.24
C SER A 181 -4.22 13.73 5.82
N ARG A 182 -3.32 14.12 6.70
CA ARG A 182 -3.30 15.48 7.27
C ARG A 182 -1.88 15.88 7.69
N PRO A 183 -1.62 17.15 8.00
CA PRO A 183 -0.35 17.55 8.57
C PRO A 183 -0.07 16.81 9.89
N LEU A 184 1.16 16.32 10.06
CA LEU A 184 1.58 15.58 11.25
C LEU A 184 1.41 16.42 12.53
N ASN A 185 1.74 17.72 12.46
CA ASN A 185 1.62 18.62 13.61
C ASN A 185 0.18 18.75 14.11
N ASP A 186 -0.81 18.68 13.20
CA ASP A 186 -2.20 18.68 13.61
C ASP A 186 -2.56 17.37 14.33
N PHE A 187 -2.07 16.24 13.82
CA PHE A 187 -2.31 14.94 14.45
C PHE A 187 -1.65 14.83 15.83
N LEU A 188 -0.41 15.31 15.98
CA LEU A 188 0.31 15.37 17.25
C LEU A 188 -0.39 16.24 18.30
N ARG A 189 -1.02 17.34 17.86
CA ARG A 189 -1.79 18.22 18.75
C ARG A 189 -3.09 17.57 19.20
N ASP A 190 -3.76 16.85 18.30
CA ASP A 190 -5.09 16.29 18.54
C ASP A 190 -5.03 14.95 19.30
N ASP A 191 -3.92 14.20 19.23
CA ASP A 191 -3.74 12.89 19.88
C ASP A 191 -2.49 12.85 20.79
N SER A 192 -2.70 13.02 22.09
CA SER A 192 -1.62 13.04 23.09
C SER A 192 -0.94 11.68 23.29
N SER A 193 -1.68 10.58 23.11
CA SER A 193 -1.14 9.22 23.18
C SER A 193 -0.18 8.96 22.02
N PHE A 194 -0.59 9.35 20.81
CA PHE A 194 0.28 9.32 19.65
C PHE A 194 1.47 10.28 19.79
N ALA A 195 1.27 11.49 20.31
CA ALA A 195 2.38 12.43 20.52
C ALA A 195 3.47 11.87 21.43
N LYS A 196 3.08 11.16 22.50
CA LYS A 196 4.01 10.45 23.37
C LYS A 196 4.73 9.34 22.61
N ALA A 197 3.99 8.44 21.95
CA ALA A 197 4.56 7.36 21.13
C ALA A 197 5.55 7.87 20.07
N TRP A 198 5.19 8.96 19.39
CA TRP A 198 6.01 9.63 18.41
C TRP A 198 7.29 10.20 19.04
N ASN A 199 7.23 10.77 20.23
CA ASN A 199 8.44 11.23 20.92
C ASN A 199 9.34 10.06 21.35
N ASP A 200 8.74 8.98 21.87
CA ASP A 200 9.48 7.80 22.35
C ASP A 200 10.25 7.10 21.21
N MET A 201 9.71 7.11 20.00
CA MET A 201 10.35 6.53 18.81
C MET A 201 11.48 7.39 18.21
N LYS A 202 11.81 8.57 18.77
CA LYS A 202 12.65 9.59 18.09
C LYS A 202 13.98 9.04 17.59
N THR A 203 14.70 8.33 18.46
CA THR A 203 16.02 7.78 18.14
C THR A 203 15.97 6.78 16.98
N GLU A 204 14.96 5.90 16.95
CA GLU A 204 14.85 4.91 15.88
C GLU A 204 14.46 5.56 14.54
N ARG A 205 13.64 6.62 14.57
CA ARG A 205 13.35 7.40 13.37
C ARG A 205 14.57 8.12 12.82
N GLU A 206 15.34 8.79 13.67
CA GLU A 206 16.57 9.45 13.24
C GLU A 206 17.57 8.45 12.63
N ARG A 207 17.61 7.22 13.17
CA ARG A 207 18.40 6.13 12.62
C ARG A 207 17.88 5.66 11.26
N GLN A 208 16.57 5.47 11.12
CA GLN A 208 15.96 5.06 9.85
C GLN A 208 16.15 6.14 8.78
N GLU A 209 15.91 7.41 9.13
CA GLU A 209 16.10 8.54 8.24
C GLU A 209 17.56 8.65 7.76
N ALA A 210 18.54 8.38 8.64
CA ALA A 210 19.95 8.34 8.26
C ALA A 210 20.25 7.22 7.24
N LYS A 211 19.66 6.02 7.42
CA LYS A 211 19.79 4.92 6.44
C LYS A 211 19.18 5.30 5.10
N ASP A 212 17.98 5.91 5.11
CA ASP A 212 17.29 6.31 3.89
C ASP A 212 18.02 7.47 3.18
N LYS A 213 18.60 8.42 3.92
CA LYS A 213 19.48 9.45 3.37
C LYS A 213 20.70 8.86 2.67
N ILE A 214 21.33 7.84 3.26
CA ILE A 214 22.47 7.13 2.65
C ILE A 214 22.00 6.38 1.39
N ARG A 215 20.88 5.66 1.47
CA ARG A 215 20.36 4.82 0.39
C ARG A 215 19.89 5.63 -0.83
N PHE A 216 19.20 6.74 -0.60
CA PHE A 216 18.53 7.51 -1.66
C PHE A 216 19.23 8.83 -2.00
N GLY A 217 20.22 9.25 -1.21
CA GLY A 217 21.02 10.43 -1.46
C GLY A 217 20.18 11.71 -1.61
N SER A 218 20.48 12.49 -2.64
CA SER A 218 19.80 13.77 -2.92
C SER A 218 18.32 13.64 -3.28
N ARG A 219 17.83 12.43 -3.59
CA ARG A 219 16.41 12.16 -3.85
C ARG A 219 15.58 12.07 -2.58
N PHE A 220 16.21 11.80 -1.43
CA PHE A 220 15.49 11.69 -0.17
C PHE A 220 14.87 13.04 0.21
N VAL A 221 13.56 13.04 0.44
CA VAL A 221 12.82 14.23 0.89
C VAL A 221 12.62 14.17 2.40
N GLY A 222 12.23 13.02 2.92
CA GLY A 222 11.87 12.80 4.32
C GLY A 222 11.11 11.49 4.45
N GLU A 223 10.57 11.21 5.64
CA GLU A 223 9.74 10.03 5.86
C GLU A 223 8.25 10.40 5.88
N LEU A 224 7.41 9.51 5.35
CA LEU A 224 5.97 9.53 5.46
C LEU A 224 5.55 8.55 6.55
N PRO A 225 5.06 9.02 7.71
CA PRO A 225 4.42 8.17 8.69
C PRO A 225 3.09 7.65 8.16
N VAL A 226 2.97 6.33 8.14
CA VAL A 226 1.78 5.59 7.73
C VAL A 226 1.26 4.79 8.91
N LEU A 227 0.04 5.11 9.31
CA LEU A 227 -0.68 4.56 10.44
C LEU A 227 -1.67 3.51 9.94
N PHE A 228 -1.69 2.35 10.57
CA PHE A 228 -2.73 1.35 10.35
C PHE A 228 -3.54 1.21 11.62
N TYR A 229 -4.80 1.63 11.54
CA TYR A 229 -5.76 1.48 12.62
C TYR A 229 -6.52 0.17 12.42
N VAL A 230 -6.26 -0.81 13.29
CA VAL A 230 -6.80 -2.15 13.15
C VAL A 230 -8.10 -2.27 13.94
N GLU A 231 -9.21 -2.47 13.23
CA GLU A 231 -10.56 -2.52 13.84
C GLU A 231 -10.60 -3.50 15.02
N LYS A 232 -11.32 -3.12 16.08
CA LYS A 232 -11.56 -3.92 17.31
C LYS A 232 -10.33 -4.22 18.16
N THR A 233 -9.16 -3.69 17.82
CA THR A 233 -7.92 -3.98 18.57
C THR A 233 -7.37 -2.78 19.34
N ASN A 234 -7.92 -1.57 19.16
CA ASN A 234 -7.34 -0.30 19.65
C ASN A 234 -5.83 -0.15 19.34
N CYS A 235 -5.33 -0.94 18.38
CA CYS A 235 -3.92 -1.03 18.07
C CYS A 235 -3.61 -0.12 16.88
N LEU A 236 -2.48 0.57 17.01
CA LEU A 236 -1.95 1.45 15.98
C LEU A 236 -0.56 0.94 15.57
N LEU A 237 -0.39 0.60 14.30
CA LEU A 237 0.93 0.36 13.74
C LEU A 237 1.42 1.61 13.02
N ILE A 238 2.70 1.93 13.21
CA ILE A 238 3.35 3.05 12.55
C ILE A 238 4.46 2.49 11.65
N MET A 239 4.34 2.75 10.37
CA MET A 239 5.36 2.46 9.36
C MET A 239 5.91 3.77 8.82
N LEU A 240 7.21 3.81 8.53
CA LEU A 240 7.88 5.00 7.99
C LEU A 240 8.34 4.66 6.58
N TYR A 241 7.85 5.41 5.60
CA TYR A 241 8.21 5.21 4.21
C TYR A 241 9.00 6.38 3.67
N PRO A 242 10.10 6.14 2.93
CA PRO A 242 10.87 7.22 2.33
C PRO A 242 10.03 7.94 1.27
N ILE A 243 10.03 9.26 1.34
CA ILE A 243 9.50 10.14 0.31
C ILE A 243 10.64 10.46 -0.64
N LEU A 244 10.46 10.13 -1.91
CA LEU A 244 11.46 10.40 -2.95
C LEU A 244 11.02 11.59 -3.80
N LYS A 245 11.98 12.43 -4.17
CA LYS A 245 11.75 13.54 -5.10
C LYS A 245 11.40 12.98 -6.47
N LEU A 246 10.38 13.56 -7.12
CA LEU A 246 10.12 13.27 -8.52
C LEU A 246 11.16 13.97 -9.40
N ARG A 247 11.70 13.25 -10.37
CA ARG A 247 12.58 13.78 -11.41
C ARG A 247 11.86 14.81 -12.28
N GLU A 248 10.61 14.51 -12.63
CA GLU A 248 9.75 15.33 -13.49
C GLU A 248 8.43 15.63 -12.78
N PRO A 249 8.44 16.49 -11.74
CA PRO A 249 7.27 16.69 -10.89
C PRO A 249 6.10 17.38 -11.62
N ASP A 250 6.38 18.11 -12.72
CA ASP A 250 5.33 18.73 -13.55
C ASP A 250 4.58 17.71 -14.40
N ALA A 251 5.09 16.49 -14.56
CA ALA A 251 4.36 15.44 -15.25
C ALA A 251 2.98 15.20 -14.61
N LEU A 252 2.81 15.48 -13.31
CA LEU A 252 1.50 15.36 -12.66
C LEU A 252 0.52 16.51 -12.95
N GLN A 253 0.92 17.52 -13.72
CA GLN A 253 0.00 18.52 -14.30
C GLN A 253 -0.71 17.97 -15.54
N ASP A 254 -0.10 16.98 -16.21
CA ASP A 254 -0.72 16.28 -17.32
C ASP A 254 -1.84 15.34 -16.81
N PRO A 255 -3.09 15.49 -17.32
CA PRO A 255 -4.21 14.66 -16.89
C PRO A 255 -4.00 13.15 -17.11
N GLU A 256 -3.27 12.76 -18.17
CA GLU A 256 -3.03 11.34 -18.47
C GLU A 256 -2.08 10.72 -17.43
N SER A 257 -0.95 11.37 -17.17
CA SER A 257 0.03 10.99 -16.13
C SER A 257 -0.60 10.96 -14.74
N ARG A 258 -1.46 11.94 -14.43
CA ARG A 258 -2.23 11.96 -13.19
C ARG A 258 -3.19 10.77 -13.11
N GLY A 259 -3.94 10.51 -14.18
CA GLY A 259 -4.87 9.38 -14.28
C GLY A 259 -4.17 8.03 -14.15
N ALA A 260 -2.99 7.90 -14.73
CA ALA A 260 -2.18 6.69 -14.64
C ALA A 260 -1.70 6.42 -13.20
N LEU A 261 -1.29 7.46 -12.46
CA LEU A 261 -0.94 7.29 -11.04
C LEU A 261 -2.17 6.94 -10.18
N GLU A 262 -3.34 7.48 -10.52
CA GLU A 262 -4.61 7.07 -9.90
C GLU A 262 -4.93 5.59 -10.17
N ASP A 263 -4.73 5.12 -11.40
CA ASP A 263 -4.91 3.72 -11.77
C ASP A 263 -3.90 2.80 -11.08
N LEU A 264 -2.65 3.24 -10.90
CA LEU A 264 -1.65 2.47 -10.15
C LEU A 264 -2.07 2.26 -8.69
N ILE A 265 -2.65 3.29 -8.06
CA ILE A 265 -3.20 3.19 -6.71
C ILE A 265 -4.35 2.16 -6.67
N LEU A 266 -5.28 2.23 -7.63
CA LEU A 266 -6.39 1.27 -7.71
C LEU A 266 -5.91 -0.16 -7.96
N LEU A 267 -4.88 -0.34 -8.78
CA LEU A 267 -4.24 -1.62 -9.03
C LEU A 267 -3.66 -2.20 -7.73
N CYS A 268 -2.81 -1.43 -7.04
CA CYS A 268 -2.18 -1.85 -5.78
C CYS A 268 -3.23 -2.22 -4.73
N LEU A 269 -4.22 -1.36 -4.55
CA LEU A 269 -5.30 -1.57 -3.59
C LEU A 269 -6.15 -2.81 -3.92
N GLY A 270 -6.46 -3.01 -5.20
CA GLY A 270 -7.18 -4.18 -5.69
C GLY A 270 -6.42 -5.48 -5.40
N TYR A 271 -5.14 -5.56 -5.79
CA TYR A 271 -4.32 -6.74 -5.55
C TYR A 271 -4.12 -7.03 -4.06
N THR A 272 -3.85 -6.00 -3.24
CA THR A 272 -3.71 -6.15 -1.79
C THR A 272 -4.98 -6.70 -1.15
N ASN A 273 -6.14 -6.13 -1.47
CA ASN A 273 -7.40 -6.56 -0.88
C ASN A 273 -7.94 -7.89 -1.43
N LEU A 274 -7.41 -8.37 -2.56
CA LEU A 274 -7.65 -9.71 -3.07
C LEU A 274 -6.70 -10.75 -2.48
N GLY A 275 -5.78 -10.32 -1.61
CA GLY A 275 -4.76 -11.17 -1.03
C GLY A 275 -3.79 -11.74 -2.05
N ILE A 276 -3.47 -10.97 -3.09
CA ILE A 276 -2.50 -11.35 -4.12
C ILE A 276 -1.32 -10.39 -4.03
N PRO A 277 -0.24 -10.79 -3.33
CA PRO A 277 0.95 -9.96 -3.19
C PRO A 277 1.58 -9.59 -4.53
N LEU A 278 1.88 -8.29 -4.68
CA LEU A 278 2.75 -7.79 -5.74
C LEU A 278 4.20 -7.90 -5.26
N GLY A 279 4.95 -8.85 -5.81
CA GLY A 279 6.34 -9.15 -5.43
C GLY A 279 7.31 -8.94 -6.58
N GLN A 280 8.60 -8.89 -6.25
CA GLN A 280 9.66 -8.60 -7.22
C GLN A 280 10.08 -9.85 -7.98
N MET A 281 10.39 -9.71 -9.27
CA MET A 281 11.08 -10.73 -10.06
C MET A 281 12.51 -10.28 -10.35
N GLY A 282 13.50 -11.04 -9.86
CA GLY A 282 14.91 -10.71 -10.05
C GLY A 282 15.38 -9.58 -9.12
N THR A 283 16.37 -8.80 -9.58
CA THR A 283 17.07 -7.79 -8.76
C THR A 283 16.51 -6.36 -8.88
N CYS A 284 15.47 -6.15 -9.68
CA CYS A 284 14.89 -4.81 -9.85
C CYS A 284 13.86 -4.56 -8.76
N GLU A 285 14.27 -3.88 -7.69
CA GLU A 285 13.42 -3.62 -6.52
C GLU A 285 12.15 -2.80 -6.84
N GLN A 286 12.16 -2.08 -7.97
CA GLN A 286 11.12 -1.12 -8.32
C GLN A 286 10.02 -1.71 -9.20
N LEU A 287 10.21 -2.92 -9.74
CA LEU A 287 9.17 -3.62 -10.49
C LEU A 287 8.52 -4.68 -9.61
N ALA A 288 7.20 -4.81 -9.73
CA ALA A 288 6.48 -5.88 -9.07
C ALA A 288 5.43 -6.51 -9.97
N PHE A 289 5.14 -7.76 -9.65
CA PHE A 289 4.29 -8.65 -10.42
C PHE A 289 3.37 -9.42 -9.47
N PRO A 290 2.20 -9.88 -9.93
CA PRO A 290 1.31 -10.67 -9.08
C PRO A 290 1.89 -12.05 -8.82
N GLY A 291 1.80 -12.49 -7.56
CA GLY A 291 2.30 -13.79 -7.14
C GLY A 291 1.48 -14.43 -6.04
N ARG A 292 2.00 -15.55 -5.55
CA ARG A 292 1.46 -16.33 -4.45
C ARG A 292 2.53 -16.51 -3.38
N MET A 293 2.11 -16.51 -2.13
CA MET A 293 2.99 -16.87 -1.02
C MET A 293 3.00 -18.38 -0.86
N VAL A 294 4.18 -18.96 -0.80
CA VAL A 294 4.39 -20.36 -0.48
C VAL A 294 5.27 -20.46 0.76
N ARG A 295 5.10 -21.53 1.53
CA ARG A 295 5.94 -21.78 2.70
C ARG A 295 6.98 -22.83 2.34
N GLU A 296 8.24 -22.41 2.21
CA GLU A 296 9.38 -23.28 1.93
C GLU A 296 10.30 -23.31 3.15
N LYS A 297 10.63 -24.52 3.65
CA LYS A 297 11.55 -24.71 4.79
C LYS A 297 11.20 -23.85 6.03
N LYS A 298 9.90 -23.67 6.29
CA LYS A 298 9.30 -22.82 7.36
C LYS A 298 9.35 -21.31 7.12
N GLU A 299 9.95 -20.84 6.04
CA GLU A 299 9.97 -19.44 5.64
C GLU A 299 8.92 -19.15 4.57
N TRP A 300 8.45 -17.90 4.51
CA TRP A 300 7.56 -17.45 3.45
C TRP A 300 8.38 -17.02 2.24
N ALA A 301 8.07 -17.58 1.08
CA ALA A 301 8.62 -17.20 -0.21
C ALA A 301 7.50 -16.71 -1.14
N TRP A 302 7.83 -15.73 -1.97
CA TRP A 302 6.94 -15.25 -3.02
C TRP A 302 7.28 -15.96 -4.34
N LEU A 303 6.25 -16.48 -5.02
CA LEU A 303 6.38 -17.08 -6.36
C LEU A 303 5.48 -16.35 -7.37
N PRO A 304 5.93 -16.10 -8.60
CA PRO A 304 5.12 -15.44 -9.62
C PRO A 304 3.90 -16.31 -10.00
N ARG A 305 2.75 -15.66 -10.23
CA ARG A 305 1.55 -16.32 -10.79
C ARG A 305 1.61 -16.42 -12.32
N GLY A 306 2.27 -15.46 -12.96
CA GLY A 306 2.47 -15.41 -14.41
C GLY A 306 3.83 -15.96 -14.86
N THR A 307 4.03 -15.97 -16.17
CA THR A 307 5.34 -16.24 -16.76
C THR A 307 6.12 -14.93 -16.93
N MET A 308 7.43 -15.00 -17.21
CA MET A 308 8.17 -13.79 -17.59
C MET A 308 7.52 -13.09 -18.80
N GLU A 309 7.05 -13.84 -19.80
CA GLU A 309 6.45 -13.27 -21.00
C GLU A 309 5.06 -12.66 -20.75
N ARG A 310 4.31 -13.21 -19.79
CA ARG A 310 2.95 -12.80 -19.42
C ARG A 310 2.79 -12.77 -17.91
N PRO A 311 3.34 -11.75 -17.24
CA PRO A 311 3.35 -11.72 -15.78
C PRO A 311 2.00 -11.27 -15.18
N TRP A 312 1.16 -10.61 -15.99
CA TRP A 312 -0.18 -10.17 -15.59
C TRP A 312 -1.25 -11.06 -16.19
N ASP A 313 -2.11 -11.61 -15.34
CA ASP A 313 -3.32 -12.33 -15.74
C ASP A 313 -4.46 -11.34 -16.05
N LYS A 314 -5.65 -11.83 -16.42
CA LYS A 314 -6.82 -10.97 -16.71
C LYS A 314 -7.41 -10.31 -15.46
N LEU A 315 -6.85 -10.54 -14.27
CA LEU A 315 -7.42 -10.04 -13.03
C LEU A 315 -7.39 -8.52 -12.95
N TYR A 316 -6.32 -7.87 -13.41
CA TYR A 316 -6.25 -6.41 -13.39
C TYR A 316 -7.39 -5.77 -14.21
N ILE A 317 -7.86 -6.43 -15.27
CA ILE A 317 -8.99 -5.97 -16.08
C ILE A 317 -10.26 -5.94 -15.21
N GLU A 318 -10.47 -6.99 -14.42
CA GLU A 318 -11.62 -7.07 -13.51
C GLU A 318 -11.52 -6.05 -12.38
N ILE A 319 -10.32 -5.86 -11.82
CA ILE A 319 -10.02 -4.80 -10.84
C ILE A 319 -10.44 -3.44 -11.43
N PHE A 320 -9.90 -3.08 -12.59
CA PHE A 320 -10.19 -1.80 -13.23
C PHE A 320 -11.64 -1.64 -13.68
N ARG A 321 -12.28 -2.70 -14.17
CA ARG A 321 -13.69 -2.67 -14.58
C ARG A 321 -14.59 -2.26 -13.42
N ARG A 322 -14.31 -2.73 -12.20
CA ARG A 322 -15.14 -2.40 -11.05
C ARG A 322 -14.72 -1.12 -10.33
N LEU A 323 -13.43 -0.82 -10.30
CA LEU A 323 -12.92 0.37 -9.62
C LEU A 323 -13.02 1.64 -10.48
N GLY A 324 -13.11 1.49 -11.81
CA GLY A 324 -13.27 2.58 -12.76
C GLY A 324 -11.94 3.26 -13.07
N ARG A 325 -11.14 2.63 -13.94
CA ARG A 325 -9.86 3.19 -14.41
C ARG A 325 -10.01 4.53 -15.13
N LYS A 326 -8.93 5.32 -15.15
CA LYS A 326 -8.81 6.64 -15.79
C LYS A 326 -8.11 6.59 -17.15
N THR A 327 -7.23 5.63 -17.33
CA THR A 327 -6.39 5.46 -18.51
C THR A 327 -6.55 4.04 -19.05
N ASP A 328 -6.16 3.82 -20.31
CA ASP A 328 -6.15 2.48 -20.90
C ASP A 328 -4.80 1.76 -20.74
N LEU A 329 -3.89 2.32 -19.94
CA LEU A 329 -2.55 1.80 -19.75
C LEU A 329 -2.56 0.44 -19.03
N PRO A 330 -1.76 -0.54 -19.50
CA PRO A 330 -1.59 -1.81 -18.81
C PRO A 330 -0.79 -1.64 -17.51
N PRO A 331 -0.90 -2.59 -16.55
CA PRO A 331 -0.24 -2.52 -15.25
C PRO A 331 1.26 -2.17 -15.30
N MET A 332 2.01 -2.73 -16.27
CA MET A 332 3.43 -2.44 -16.40
C MET A 332 3.72 -0.97 -16.70
N ASP A 333 2.93 -0.33 -17.56
CA ASP A 333 3.13 1.07 -17.91
C ASP A 333 2.82 1.98 -16.70
N LEU A 334 1.83 1.60 -15.88
CA LEU A 334 1.53 2.30 -14.63
C LEU A 334 2.70 2.22 -13.63
N ILE A 335 3.28 1.03 -13.45
CA ILE A 335 4.45 0.82 -12.56
C ILE A 335 5.67 1.57 -13.09
N LEU A 336 5.93 1.47 -14.40
CA LEU A 336 7.06 2.13 -15.05
C LEU A 336 6.94 3.65 -15.01
N LEU A 337 5.73 4.22 -15.08
CA LEU A 337 5.51 5.64 -14.88
C LEU A 337 6.05 6.08 -13.51
N LEU A 338 5.56 5.48 -12.41
CA LEU A 338 6.03 5.86 -11.08
C LEU A 338 7.54 5.62 -10.91
N TYR A 339 8.05 4.52 -11.47
CA TYR A 339 9.49 4.25 -11.49
C TYR A 339 10.25 5.36 -12.20
N ASN A 340 9.89 5.73 -13.42
CA ASN A 340 10.59 6.78 -14.17
C ASN A 340 10.50 8.14 -13.49
N LEU A 341 9.38 8.43 -12.82
CA LEU A 341 9.25 9.64 -12.02
C LEU A 341 10.16 9.63 -10.80
N THR A 342 10.50 8.47 -10.22
CA THR A 342 11.25 8.36 -8.95
C THR A 342 12.69 7.82 -9.09
N ALA A 343 13.06 7.28 -10.25
CA ALA A 343 14.36 6.64 -10.51
C ALA A 343 15.50 7.66 -10.71
N GLU A 344 16.70 7.27 -10.27
CA GLU A 344 17.93 8.07 -10.40
C GLU A 344 18.43 8.13 -11.85
N VAL A 345 18.35 7.01 -12.55
CA VAL A 345 18.58 6.92 -13.99
C VAL A 345 17.23 6.63 -14.62
N ALA A 346 16.68 7.60 -15.37
CA ALA A 346 15.49 7.35 -16.16
C ALA A 346 15.76 6.15 -17.07
N CYS A 347 14.78 5.28 -17.17
CA CYS A 347 14.78 4.23 -18.16
C CYS A 347 14.70 4.90 -19.55
N ARG A 348 15.84 5.29 -20.14
CA ARG A 348 15.91 6.08 -21.40
C ARG A 348 15.23 5.41 -22.59
N SER A 349 14.78 4.17 -22.44
CA SER A 349 14.16 3.34 -23.46
C SER A 349 12.63 3.27 -23.42
N ILE A 350 11.95 3.93 -22.47
CA ILE A 350 10.49 3.78 -22.34
C ILE A 350 9.83 5.15 -22.23
N THR A 351 9.48 5.72 -23.38
CA THR A 351 8.61 6.89 -23.50
C THR A 351 7.16 6.42 -23.40
N ILE A 352 6.36 7.05 -22.52
CA ILE A 352 4.91 6.83 -22.42
C ILE A 352 4.31 7.05 -23.83
N GLY A 353 3.49 6.10 -24.30
CA GLY A 353 2.79 6.21 -25.59
C GLY A 353 3.51 5.66 -26.83
N GLN A 354 4.75 5.15 -26.74
CA GLN A 354 5.40 4.52 -27.91
C GLN A 354 4.93 3.08 -28.21
N TYR A 355 4.21 2.44 -27.29
CA TYR A 355 3.78 1.05 -27.41
C TYR A 355 2.27 0.93 -27.52
N GLY A 356 1.69 1.52 -28.56
CA GLY A 356 0.31 1.22 -28.94
C GLY A 356 0.14 -0.29 -29.12
N ASN A 357 -0.74 -0.91 -28.32
CA ASN A 357 -1.18 -2.33 -28.36
C ASN A 357 -0.11 -3.42 -28.55
N ARG A 358 1.19 -3.12 -28.45
CA ARG A 358 2.25 -4.12 -28.52
C ARG A 358 2.71 -4.44 -27.09
N PRO A 359 2.75 -5.73 -26.70
CA PRO A 359 3.36 -6.12 -25.43
C PRO A 359 4.76 -5.54 -25.38
N ILE A 360 5.17 -5.03 -24.22
CA ILE A 360 6.56 -4.74 -23.89
C ILE A 360 7.34 -6.02 -24.21
N ALA A 361 7.92 -6.11 -25.40
CA ALA A 361 8.86 -7.15 -25.72
C ALA A 361 10.08 -6.81 -24.88
N TRP A 362 10.19 -7.49 -23.73
CA TRP A 362 11.27 -7.43 -22.77
C TRP A 362 12.58 -7.09 -23.44
N ASP A 363 13.00 -5.83 -23.33
CA ASP A 363 14.36 -5.47 -23.68
C ASP A 363 15.26 -6.25 -22.71
N ARG A 364 16.18 -7.04 -23.27
CA ARG A 364 17.10 -7.91 -22.53
C ARG A 364 17.89 -7.17 -21.45
N ARG A 365 17.94 -5.83 -21.49
CA ARG A 365 18.56 -4.97 -20.48
C ARG A 365 17.85 -4.96 -19.11
N PHE A 366 16.59 -5.42 -19.03
CA PHE A 366 15.82 -5.50 -17.76
C PHE A 366 15.71 -6.92 -17.19
N LEU A 367 16.28 -7.91 -17.87
CA LEU A 367 16.41 -9.26 -17.34
C LEU A 367 17.64 -9.32 -16.41
N PRO A 368 17.59 -10.03 -15.27
CA PRO A 368 18.78 -10.30 -14.50
C PRO A 368 19.81 -10.98 -15.42
N LEU A 369 21.00 -10.38 -15.56
CA LEU A 369 22.09 -11.03 -16.27
C LEU A 369 22.34 -12.37 -15.57
N PRO A 370 22.42 -13.50 -16.31
CA PRO A 370 22.89 -14.74 -15.69
C PRO A 370 24.27 -14.45 -15.12
N GLN A 371 24.42 -14.60 -13.81
CA GLN A 371 25.74 -14.46 -13.19
C GLN A 371 26.70 -15.37 -13.94
N PRO A 372 27.90 -14.88 -14.33
CA PRO A 372 28.87 -15.75 -14.95
C PRO A 372 29.18 -16.85 -13.94
N VAL A 373 28.81 -18.08 -14.29
CA VAL A 373 29.28 -19.28 -13.60
C VAL A 373 30.80 -19.20 -13.66
N ARG A 374 31.44 -18.84 -12.55
CA ARG A 374 32.89 -19.00 -12.42
C ARG A 374 33.14 -20.49 -12.57
N ARG A 375 33.59 -20.91 -13.76
CA ARG A 375 34.29 -22.19 -13.91
C ARG A 375 35.46 -22.13 -12.95
N ILE A 376 35.38 -22.91 -11.89
CA ILE A 376 36.57 -23.35 -11.17
C ILE A 376 37.30 -24.24 -12.16
N THR A 377 38.23 -23.66 -12.91
CA THR A 377 39.25 -24.44 -13.61
C THR A 377 40.22 -24.91 -12.55
N GLY A 378 40.24 -26.23 -12.33
CA GLY A 378 41.23 -26.88 -11.48
C GLY A 378 42.64 -26.61 -11.98
N GLY A 379 43.52 -26.40 -11.01
CA GLY A 379 44.98 -26.39 -11.09
C GLY A 379 45.51 -26.84 -9.75
#